data_AF-A0AAU8ZP83-F1
#
_entry.id   AF-A0AAU8ZP83-F1
#
_cell.length_a   1.000
_cell.length_b   1.000
_cell.length_c   1.000
_cell.angle_alpha   90.00
_cell.angle_beta   90.00
_cell.angle_gamma   90.00
#
_symmetry.space_group_name_H-M   'P 1'
#
loop_
_entity.id
_entity.type
_entity.pdbx_description
1 polymer ?
#
loop_
_entity_poly.entity_id
_entity_poly.type
_entity_poly.pdbx_seq_one_letter_code
_entity_poly.pdbx_strand_id
1 'polypeptide(L)'
;MIETFTWSPRLNPQGDISFRTRKAKFGDGYEQVCGDGINPRSQKWSLNFTGTESYIRPIRDFIDRHGGIRAFQWTPPLEDTGLYRCDDPKLTPLGGDNYSLSLTFTQAFKP
;
A
#
# COMPACT_ATOMS: atom_id res chain seq x y z
N MET A 1 -0.98 -20.15 3.73
CA MET A 1 -2.09 -19.22 4.02
C MET A 1 -1.59 -17.81 3.78
N ILE A 2 -2.43 -16.91 3.27
CA ILE A 2 -2.05 -15.49 3.12
C ILE A 2 -2.28 -14.83 4.48
N GLU A 3 -1.29 -14.08 4.97
CA GLU A 3 -1.43 -13.37 6.24
C GLU A 3 -2.23 -12.08 6.05
N THR A 4 -3.00 -11.68 7.06
CA THR A 4 -3.79 -10.45 7.03
C THR A 4 -3.13 -9.39 7.91
N PHE A 5 -2.98 -8.18 7.37
CA PHE A 5 -2.52 -7.01 8.10
C PHE A 5 -3.70 -6.35 8.81
N THR A 6 -3.72 -6.39 10.14
CA THR A 6 -4.85 -5.92 10.97
C THR A 6 -4.56 -4.66 11.77
N TRP A 7 -3.33 -4.11 11.70
CA TRP A 7 -2.97 -2.92 12.47
C TRP A 7 -3.56 -1.65 11.86
N SER A 8 -4.13 -0.80 12.71
CA SER A 8 -4.70 0.47 12.29
C SER A 8 -3.60 1.56 12.18
N PRO A 9 -3.38 2.16 11.00
CA PRO A 9 -2.47 3.28 10.85
C PRO A 9 -2.98 4.51 11.63
N ARG A 10 -2.08 5.39 12.08
CA ARG A 10 -2.47 6.69 12.65
C ARG A 10 -3.02 7.63 11.56
N LEU A 11 -3.62 8.74 12.03
CA LEU A 11 -4.21 9.85 11.27
C LEU A 11 -3.61 10.07 9.87
N ASN A 12 -4.50 10.12 8.88
CA ASN A 12 -4.27 10.42 7.46
C ASN A 12 -3.49 9.35 6.66
N PRO A 13 -3.95 8.09 6.60
CA PRO A 13 -3.49 7.18 5.56
C PRO A 13 -3.78 7.83 4.19
N GLN A 14 -2.73 8.07 3.41
CA GLN A 14 -2.87 8.66 2.07
C GLN A 14 -2.87 7.55 1.04
N GLY A 15 -4.00 7.40 0.35
CA GLY A 15 -4.18 6.48 -0.75
C GLY A 15 -4.01 7.20 -2.09
N ASP A 16 -2.94 6.90 -2.81
CA ASP A 16 -2.74 7.28 -4.20
C ASP A 16 -3.40 6.24 -5.11
N ILE A 17 -4.54 6.61 -5.70
CA ILE A 17 -5.23 5.77 -6.68
C ILE A 17 -4.79 6.21 -8.09
N SER A 18 -4.09 5.33 -8.78
CA SER A 18 -3.65 5.55 -10.16
C SER A 18 -4.51 4.76 -11.12
N PHE A 19 -4.97 5.42 -12.19
CA PHE A 19 -5.69 4.80 -13.30
C PHE A 19 -4.80 4.82 -14.55
N ARG A 20 -4.32 3.64 -14.96
CA ARG A 20 -3.62 3.45 -16.22
C ARG A 20 -4.65 3.44 -17.35
N THR A 21 -4.65 4.52 -18.13
CA THR A 21 -5.55 4.67 -19.29
C THR A 21 -4.71 4.85 -20.55
N ARG A 22 -5.15 4.22 -21.64
CA ARG A 22 -4.64 4.47 -22.99
C ARG A 22 -5.58 5.46 -23.67
N LYS A 23 -4.99 6.46 -24.32
CA LYS A 23 -5.72 7.51 -25.03
C LYS A 23 -5.28 7.52 -26.49
N ALA A 24 -6.23 7.41 -27.41
CA ALA A 24 -6.01 7.58 -28.84
C ALA A 24 -6.75 8.84 -29.29
N LYS A 25 -5.99 9.83 -29.81
CA LYS A 25 -6.55 11.06 -30.38
C LYS A 25 -6.68 10.91 -31.88
N PHE A 26 -7.87 11.20 -32.39
CA PHE A 26 -8.18 11.21 -33.81
C PHE A 26 -8.16 12.67 -34.30
N GLY A 27 -7.79 12.87 -35.57
CA GLY A 27 -7.52 14.20 -36.15
C GLY A 27 -8.73 15.13 -36.26
N ASP A 28 -9.93 14.61 -35.97
CA ASP A 28 -11.21 15.30 -35.89
C ASP A 28 -11.52 15.84 -34.47
N GLY A 29 -10.60 15.66 -33.52
CA GLY A 29 -10.76 16.10 -32.13
C GLY A 29 -11.40 15.06 -31.22
N TYR A 30 -11.70 13.86 -31.74
CA TYR A 30 -12.20 12.77 -30.92
C TYR A 30 -11.07 12.11 -30.12
N GLU A 31 -11.32 11.78 -28.86
CA GLU A 31 -10.38 11.03 -28.00
C GLU A 31 -11.07 9.76 -27.51
N GLN A 32 -10.51 8.60 -27.87
CA GLN A 32 -10.92 7.33 -27.28
C GLN A 32 -10.04 7.03 -26.07
N VAL A 33 -10.67 6.78 -24.92
CA VAL A 33 -9.99 6.41 -23.68
C VAL A 33 -10.36 4.98 -23.31
N CYS A 34 -9.37 4.12 -23.09
CA CYS A 34 -9.58 2.75 -22.61
C CYS A 34 -8.67 2.44 -21.42
N GLY A 35 -9.04 1.46 -20.58
CA GLY A 35 -8.18 0.97 -19.51
C GLY A 35 -6.94 0.26 -20.08
N ASP A 36 -5.76 0.60 -19.58
CA ASP A 36 -4.51 0.01 -20.06
C ASP A 36 -4.13 -1.22 -19.22
N GLY A 37 -4.42 -2.41 -19.76
CA GLY A 37 -4.11 -3.71 -19.14
C GLY A 37 -5.27 -4.33 -18.34
N ILE A 38 -5.02 -5.51 -17.75
CA ILE A 38 -6.02 -6.28 -16.98
C ILE A 38 -6.36 -5.58 -15.65
N ASN A 39 -5.39 -4.88 -15.05
CA ASN A 39 -5.55 -4.12 -13.81
C ASN A 39 -5.26 -2.63 -14.06
N PRO A 40 -6.19 -1.89 -14.70
CA PRO A 40 -5.99 -0.48 -15.03
C PRO A 40 -6.05 0.41 -13.79
N ARG A 41 -6.60 -0.07 -12.67
CA ARG A 41 -6.59 0.63 -11.38
C ARG A 41 -5.52 0.03 -10.49
N SER A 42 -4.63 0.86 -9.96
CA SER A 42 -3.60 0.48 -9.00
C SER A 42 -3.65 1.41 -7.80
N GLN A 43 -3.50 0.87 -6.61
CA GLN A 43 -3.49 1.66 -5.38
C GLN A 43 -2.13 1.60 -4.70
N LYS A 44 -1.69 2.75 -4.20
CA LYS A 44 -0.56 2.86 -3.27
C LYS A 44 -1.03 3.56 -2.01
N TRP A 45 -0.63 3.07 -0.85
CA TRP A 45 -1.05 3.62 0.43
C TRP A 45 0.16 3.91 1.30
N SER A 46 0.32 5.17 1.67
CA SER A 46 1.34 5.62 2.61
C SER A 46 0.78 5.57 4.03
N LEU A 47 1.34 4.68 4.85
CA LEU A 47 0.91 4.43 6.23
C LEU A 47 2.01 4.82 7.20
N ASN A 48 1.64 5.44 8.33
CA ASN A 48 2.56 5.71 9.42
C ASN A 48 2.04 5.14 10.74
N PHE A 49 2.91 4.47 11.46
CA PHE A 49 2.68 3.90 12.78
C PHE A 49 3.67 4.54 13.74
N THR A 50 3.19 5.13 14.83
CA THR A 50 4.08 5.72 15.85
C THR A 50 3.64 5.26 17.24
N GLY A 51 4.56 4.70 18.01
CA GLY A 51 4.31 4.17 19.35
C GLY A 51 5.56 3.55 19.98
N THR A 52 5.35 2.81 21.06
CA THR A 52 6.41 2.12 21.80
C THR A 52 7.06 0.99 21.00
N GLU A 53 8.23 0.52 21.42
CA GLU A 53 8.86 -0.66 20.81
C GLU A 53 7.89 -1.84 20.73
N SER A 54 7.15 -2.11 21.81
CA SER A 54 6.17 -3.21 21.90
C SER A 54 5.05 -3.14 20.86
N TYR A 55 4.71 -1.94 20.38
CA TYR A 55 3.71 -1.75 19.34
C TYR A 55 4.30 -1.83 17.93
N ILE A 56 5.48 -1.22 17.72
CA ILE A 56 6.10 -1.10 16.40
C ILE A 56 6.81 -2.38 15.96
N ARG A 57 7.44 -3.09 16.90
CA ARG A 57 8.19 -4.32 16.64
C ARG A 57 7.36 -5.43 15.96
N PRO A 58 6.15 -5.79 16.41
CA PRO A 58 5.35 -6.80 15.72
C PRO A 58 4.92 -6.39 14.30
N ILE A 59 4.70 -5.09 14.06
CA ILE A 59 4.37 -4.56 12.72
C ILE A 59 5.59 -4.72 11.81
N ARG A 60 6.77 -4.34 12.31
CA ARG A 60 8.04 -4.51 11.58
C ARG A 60 8.30 -5.99 11.27
N ASP A 61 8.19 -6.87 12.27
CA ASP A 61 8.41 -8.30 12.09
C ASP A 61 7.43 -8.90 11.08
N PHE A 62 6.19 -8.42 11.02
CA PHE A 62 5.23 -8.80 9.98
C PHE A 62 5.75 -8.44 8.58
N ILE A 63 6.21 -7.21 8.38
CA ILE A 63 6.72 -6.75 7.08
C ILE A 63 8.01 -7.48 6.71
N ASP A 64 8.93 -7.66 7.65
CA ASP A 64 10.20 -8.36 7.45
C ASP A 64 9.97 -9.84 7.04
N ARG A 65 8.96 -10.53 7.61
CA ARG A 65 8.58 -11.90 7.19
C ARG A 65 8.04 -11.99 5.76
N HIS A 66 7.53 -10.89 5.20
CA HIS A 66 7.05 -10.80 3.83
C HIS A 66 8.15 -10.38 2.85
N GLY A 67 9.18 -9.68 3.32
CA GLY A 67 10.42 -9.42 2.59
C GLY A 67 10.22 -8.65 1.28
N GLY A 68 9.20 -7.81 1.18
CA GLY A 68 8.87 -7.02 -0.02
C GLY A 68 8.31 -7.79 -1.21
N ILE A 69 8.43 -9.13 -1.22
CA ILE A 69 8.01 -9.99 -2.33
C ILE A 69 6.67 -10.69 -2.07
N ARG A 70 6.35 -11.00 -0.81
CA ARG A 70 5.13 -11.73 -0.46
C ARG A 70 3.99 -10.73 -0.25
N ALA A 71 2.89 -10.93 -0.96
CA ALA A 71 1.68 -10.16 -0.73
C ALA A 71 0.93 -10.67 0.51
N PHE A 72 0.32 -9.74 1.24
CA PHE A 72 -0.57 -9.97 2.38
C PHE A 72 -1.94 -9.35 2.10
N GLN A 73 -2.96 -9.83 2.81
CA GLN A 73 -4.28 -9.25 2.76
C GLN A 73 -4.33 -7.97 3.59
N TRP A 74 -4.89 -6.92 3.02
CA TRP A 74 -5.15 -5.69 3.75
C TRP A 74 -6.42 -5.03 3.22
N THR A 75 -7.18 -4.45 4.12
CA THR A 75 -8.41 -3.73 3.80
C THR A 75 -8.14 -2.24 3.97
N PRO A 76 -7.97 -1.49 2.85
CA PRO A 76 -7.82 -0.05 2.92
C PRO A 76 -9.11 0.60 3.44
N PRO A 77 -9.03 1.83 3.99
CA PRO A 77 -10.24 2.56 4.34
C PRO A 77 -11.08 2.83 3.09
N LEU A 78 -12.38 2.57 3.17
CA LEU A 78 -13.37 2.73 2.09
C LEU A 78 -13.17 1.82 0.87
N GLU A 79 -12.36 0.77 0.96
CA GLU A 79 -12.12 -0.19 -0.12
C GLU A 79 -12.28 -1.63 0.38
N ASP A 80 -12.53 -2.56 -0.55
CA ASP A 80 -12.58 -3.99 -0.25
C ASP A 80 -11.19 -4.56 0.10
N THR A 81 -11.17 -5.71 0.76
CA THR A 81 -9.93 -6.42 1.08
C THR A 81 -9.18 -6.78 -0.21
N GLY A 82 -7.96 -6.28 -0.33
CA GLY A 82 -7.06 -6.52 -1.44
C GLY A 82 -5.76 -7.21 -1.01
N LEU A 83 -4.93 -7.52 -2.01
CA LEU A 83 -3.56 -7.97 -1.79
C LEU A 83 -2.60 -6.81 -1.93
N TYR A 84 -1.70 -6.66 -0.96
CA TYR A 84 -0.72 -5.58 -0.90
C TYR A 84 0.65 -6.13 -0.55
N ARG A 85 1.69 -5.42 -0.97
CA ARG A 85 3.09 -5.68 -0.59
C ARG A 85 3.75 -4.38 -0.12
N CYS A 86 4.81 -4.50 0.66
CA CYS A 86 5.59 -3.36 1.14
C CYS A 86 7.07 -3.63 0.96
N ASP A 87 7.72 -2.88 0.08
CA ASP A 87 9.14 -3.04 -0.30
C ASP A 87 10.10 -2.03 0.34
N ASP A 88 9.58 -0.95 0.95
CA ASP A 88 10.39 0.15 1.51
C ASP A 88 9.92 0.56 2.93
N PRO A 89 10.07 -0.32 3.95
CA PRO A 89 9.76 0.04 5.33
C PRO A 89 10.82 0.99 5.92
N LYS A 90 10.39 2.12 6.51
CA LYS A 90 11.28 3.12 7.13
C LYS A 90 11.01 3.23 8.62
N LEU A 91 12.01 2.89 9.44
CA LEU A 91 11.95 3.04 10.90
C LEU A 91 12.77 4.23 11.36
N THR A 92 12.14 5.12 12.13
CA THR A 92 12.73 6.31 12.72
C THR A 92 12.58 6.26 14.25
N PRO A 93 13.67 6.20 15.03
CA PRO A 93 13.58 6.34 16.48
C PRO A 93 13.26 7.81 16.84
N LEU A 94 12.26 8.03 17.69
CA LEU A 94 11.83 9.36 18.13
C LEU A 94 12.36 9.75 19.52
N GLY A 95 13.02 8.81 20.21
CA GLY A 95 13.48 8.99 21.59
C GLY A 95 12.41 8.65 22.62
N GLY A 96 12.82 8.41 23.88
CA GLY A 96 11.91 8.07 24.97
C GLY A 96 11.08 6.80 24.71
N ASP A 97 11.73 5.75 24.20
CA ASP A 97 11.11 4.46 23.83
C ASP A 97 10.02 4.55 22.75
N ASN A 98 9.96 5.66 22.01
CA ASN A 98 9.04 5.83 20.88
C ASN A 98 9.74 5.66 19.54
N TYR A 99 9.03 5.04 18.62
CA TYR A 99 9.45 4.74 17.26
C TYR A 99 8.35 5.13 16.28
N SER A 100 8.75 5.59 15.10
CA SER A 100 7.88 5.82 13.95
C SER A 100 8.25 4.87 12.83
N LEU A 101 7.28 4.15 12.29
CA LEU A 101 7.42 3.22 11.18
C LEU A 101 6.53 3.70 10.04
N SER A 102 7.16 4.11 8.94
CA SER A 102 6.49 4.48 7.70
C SER A 102 6.53 3.30 6.73
N LEU A 103 5.37 2.93 6.19
CA LEU A 103 5.20 1.81 5.27
C LEU A 103 4.46 2.29 4.02
N THR A 104 4.91 1.87 2.85
CA THR A 104 4.21 2.10 1.59
C THR A 104 3.65 0.79 1.08
N PHE A 105 2.33 0.67 1.03
CA PHE A 105 1.63 -0.52 0.55
C PHE A 105 1.30 -0.34 -0.93
N THR A 106 1.88 -1.19 -1.77
CA THR A 106 1.58 -1.24 -3.20
C THR A 106 0.64 -2.40 -3.47
N GLN A 107 -0.48 -2.16 -4.15
CA GLN A 107 -1.42 -3.20 -4.54
C GLN A 107 -0.73 -4.24 -5.43
N ALA A 108 -0.88 -5.50 -5.06
CA ALA A 108 -0.37 -6.65 -5.79
C ALA A 108 -1.54 -7.42 -6.41
N PHE A 109 -1.35 -7.93 -7.63
CA PHE A 109 -2.32 -8.76 -8.32
C PHE A 109 -1.74 -10.16 -8.44
N LYS A 110 -2.53 -11.17 -8.09
CA LYS A 110 -2.18 -12.54 -8.45
C LYS A 110 -2.46 -12.75 -9.94
N PRO A 111 -1.60 -13.46 -10.68
CA PRO A 111 -1.88 -13.88 -12.04
C PRO A 111 -3.08 -14.83 -12.11
#